data_AF-A0A1Y5U1T7-F1
#
_entry.id   AF-A0A1Y5U1T7-F1
#
_cell.length_a   1.000
_cell.length_b   1.000
_cell.length_c   1.000
_cell.angle_alpha   90.00
_cell.angle_beta   90.00
_cell.angle_gamma   90.00
#
_symmetry.space_group_name_H-M   'P 1'
#
loop_
_entity.id
_entity.type
_entity.pdbx_description
1 polymer ?
#
loop_
_entity_poly.entity_id
_entity_poly.type
_entity_poly.pdbx_seq_one_letter_code
_entity_poly.pdbx_strand_id
1 'polypeptide(L)'
;MTASQRRDLMEIVDDRYGRKATIVTSQLPVEKWYDIIGDPTFADAILDRLVHHAHRIALDGPSMRKNSRPEILADTNEAAQ
;
A
#
# COMPACT_ATOMS: atom_id res chain seq x y z
N MET A 1 3.01 -12.50 -6.78
CA MET A 1 3.28 -11.58 -7.91
C MET A 1 3.68 -12.38 -9.15
N THR A 2 3.39 -11.96 -10.37
CA THR A 2 3.93 -12.62 -11.59
C THR A 2 5.36 -12.16 -11.87
N ALA A 3 6.10 -12.87 -12.72
CA ALA A 3 7.48 -12.49 -13.06
C ALA A 3 7.59 -11.13 -13.77
N SER A 4 6.60 -10.76 -14.60
CA SER A 4 6.56 -9.43 -15.22
C SER A 4 6.40 -8.34 -14.17
N GLN A 5 5.41 -8.49 -13.29
CA GLN A 5 5.13 -7.52 -12.23
C GLN A 5 6.34 -7.26 -11.31
N ARG A 6 7.19 -8.29 -11.09
CA ARG A 6 8.46 -8.13 -10.33
C ARG A 6 9.46 -7.27 -11.05
N ARG A 7 9.65 -7.51 -12.36
CA ARG A 7 10.55 -6.70 -13.18
C ARG A 7 10.07 -5.26 -13.27
N ASP A 8 8.78 -5.06 -13.50
CA ASP A 8 8.19 -3.73 -13.61
C ASP A 8 8.36 -2.94 -12.29
N LEU A 9 8.14 -3.61 -11.14
CA LEU A 9 8.38 -2.99 -9.84
C LEU A 9 9.86 -2.67 -9.63
N MET A 10 10.76 -3.58 -10.00
CA MET A 10 12.20 -3.38 -9.89
C MET A 10 12.66 -2.17 -10.71
N GLU A 11 12.22 -2.05 -11.95
CA GLU A 11 12.57 -0.93 -12.85
C GLU A 11 12.18 0.42 -12.23
N ILE A 12 10.96 0.53 -11.70
CA ILE A 12 10.49 1.74 -11.02
C ILE A 12 11.34 2.04 -9.78
N VAL A 13 11.69 1.02 -9.00
CA VAL A 13 12.49 1.19 -7.78
C VAL A 13 13.92 1.62 -8.10
N ASP A 14 14.56 0.99 -9.08
CA ASP A 14 15.90 1.34 -9.55
C ASP A 14 15.96 2.77 -10.08
N ASP A 15 15.00 3.18 -10.89
CA ASP A 15 14.98 4.52 -11.48
C ASP A 15 14.84 5.64 -10.45
N ARG A 16 14.22 5.34 -9.30
CA ARG A 16 14.00 6.30 -8.21
C ARG A 16 15.08 6.26 -7.13
N TYR A 17 15.73 5.12 -6.94
CA TYR A 17 16.70 4.92 -5.87
C TYR A 17 17.82 5.97 -5.94
N GLY A 18 18.09 6.62 -4.80
CA GLY A 18 19.11 7.67 -4.68
C GLY A 18 18.81 8.97 -5.44
N ARG A 19 17.69 9.09 -6.16
CA ARG A 19 17.38 10.26 -7.00
C ARG A 19 16.20 11.08 -6.51
N LYS A 20 15.11 10.44 -6.06
CA LYS A 20 13.88 11.12 -5.61
C LYS A 20 13.23 10.39 -4.45
N ALA A 21 12.59 11.13 -3.54
CA ALA A 21 11.80 10.54 -2.45
C ALA A 21 10.64 9.71 -3.00
N THR A 22 10.39 8.54 -2.42
CA THR A 22 9.34 7.60 -2.84
C THR A 22 8.44 7.28 -1.66
N ILE A 23 7.13 7.45 -1.83
CA ILE A 23 6.12 7.05 -0.84
C ILE A 23 5.45 5.79 -1.35
N VAL A 24 5.40 4.77 -0.49
CA VAL A 24 4.70 3.51 -0.76
C VAL A 24 3.65 3.31 0.32
N THR A 25 2.43 2.99 -0.09
CA THR A 25 1.36 2.59 0.83
C THR A 25 1.05 1.12 0.59
N SER A 26 0.86 0.37 1.66
CA SER A 26 0.52 -1.05 1.58
C SER A 26 -0.45 -1.42 2.68
N GLN A 27 -1.36 -2.32 2.36
CA GLN A 27 -2.23 -2.98 3.33
C GLN A 27 -1.52 -4.15 4.03
N LEU A 28 -0.32 -4.50 3.56
CA LEU A 28 0.45 -5.62 4.07
C LEU A 28 1.68 -5.08 4.80
N PRO A 29 1.97 -5.61 6.00
CA PRO A 29 3.16 -5.23 6.74
C PRO A 29 4.41 -5.64 5.96
N VAL A 30 5.51 -4.90 6.14
CA VAL A 30 6.71 -5.01 5.29
C VAL A 30 7.34 -6.40 5.35
N GLU A 31 7.20 -7.09 6.49
CA GLU A 31 7.70 -8.45 6.72
C GLU A 31 7.10 -9.46 5.73
N LYS A 32 5.89 -9.19 5.20
CA LYS A 32 5.24 -10.06 4.20
C LYS A 32 5.70 -9.79 2.76
N TRP A 33 6.38 -8.68 2.50
CA TRP A 33 6.69 -8.26 1.13
C TRP A 33 7.66 -9.23 0.45
N TYR A 34 8.60 -9.79 1.22
CA TYR A 34 9.54 -10.78 0.72
C TYR A 34 8.81 -11.97 0.05
N ASP A 35 7.84 -12.54 0.77
CA ASP A 35 7.04 -13.68 0.31
C ASP A 35 6.12 -13.32 -0.88
N ILE A 36 5.55 -12.11 -0.87
CA ILE A 36 4.64 -11.65 -1.93
C ILE A 36 5.36 -11.46 -3.26
N ILE A 37 6.57 -10.88 -3.19
CA ILE A 37 7.47 -10.78 -4.33
C ILE A 37 7.80 -12.20 -4.78
N GLY A 38 8.19 -13.08 -3.86
CA GLY A 38 8.27 -14.53 -4.10
C GLY A 38 9.44 -14.98 -4.98
N ASP A 39 10.36 -14.06 -5.29
CA ASP A 39 11.67 -14.36 -5.86
C ASP A 39 12.73 -13.73 -4.95
N PRO A 40 13.63 -14.51 -4.34
CA PRO A 40 14.63 -14.00 -3.39
C PRO A 40 15.48 -12.86 -3.94
N THR A 41 15.91 -12.97 -5.20
CA THR A 41 16.80 -11.98 -5.83
C THR A 41 16.09 -10.64 -5.98
N PHE A 42 14.85 -10.65 -6.47
CA PHE A 42 14.06 -9.42 -6.57
C PHE A 42 13.65 -8.90 -5.20
N ALA A 43 13.30 -9.78 -4.26
CA ALA A 43 12.88 -9.39 -2.93
C ALA A 43 13.99 -8.64 -2.19
N ASP A 44 15.20 -9.21 -2.16
CA ASP A 44 16.37 -8.57 -1.55
C ASP A 44 16.65 -7.21 -2.21
N ALA A 45 16.71 -7.17 -3.54
CA ALA A 45 17.07 -5.96 -4.27
C ALA A 45 16.03 -4.83 -4.09
N ILE A 46 14.73 -5.15 -4.10
CA ILE A 46 13.64 -4.19 -3.91
C ILE A 46 13.60 -3.70 -2.46
N LEU A 47 13.71 -4.60 -1.48
CA LEU A 47 13.64 -4.23 -0.07
C LEU A 47 14.86 -3.41 0.36
N ASP A 48 16.04 -3.72 -0.14
CA ASP A 48 17.24 -2.92 0.14
C ASP A 48 17.09 -1.48 -0.36
N ARG A 49 16.50 -1.28 -1.54
CA ARG A 49 16.30 0.05 -2.11
C ARG A 49 15.15 0.84 -1.49
N LEU A 50 14.05 0.17 -1.17
CA LEU A 50 12.85 0.84 -0.66
C LEU A 50 12.81 0.94 0.86
N VAL A 51 13.18 -0.12 1.57
CA VAL A 51 12.90 -0.26 3.01
C VAL A 51 14.10 0.09 3.86
N HIS A 52 15.32 -0.19 3.42
CA HIS A 52 16.54 0.02 4.21
C HIS A 52 16.64 1.45 4.77
N HIS A 53 16.26 2.44 3.95
CA HIS A 53 16.28 3.86 4.33
C HIS A 53 14.89 4.47 4.55
N ALA A 54 13.85 3.65 4.71
CA ALA A 54 12.48 4.14 4.84
C ALA A 54 12.16 4.63 6.25
N HIS A 55 11.41 5.74 6.31
CA HIS A 55 10.59 6.04 7.47
C HIS A 55 9.29 5.24 7.39
N ARG A 56 9.09 4.31 8.33
CA ARG A 56 7.88 3.47 8.40
C ARG A 56 6.85 4.11 9.31
N ILE A 57 5.65 4.33 8.76
CA ILE A 57 4.50 4.83 9.51
C ILE A 57 3.44 3.74 9.49
N ALA A 58 3.24 3.08 10.64
CA ALA A 58 2.15 2.14 10.81
C ALA A 58 0.86 2.93 11.04
N LEU A 59 -0.12 2.73 10.16
CA LEU A 59 -1.44 3.32 10.29
C LEU A 59 -2.38 2.33 10.97
N ASP A 60 -3.12 2.80 11.97
CA ASP A 60 -4.14 2.04 12.68
C ASP A 60 -5.42 2.88 12.79
N GLY A 61 -6.53 2.22 13.11
CA GLY A 61 -7.84 2.82 13.29
C GLY A 61 -8.89 2.37 12.27
N PRO A 62 -10.15 2.80 12.47
CA PRO A 62 -11.26 2.41 11.61
C PRO A 62 -11.14 3.02 10.21
N SER A 63 -11.72 2.32 9.22
CA SER A 63 -11.80 2.83 7.85
C SER A 63 -12.57 4.15 7.79
N MET A 64 -11.90 5.20 7.35
CA MET A 64 -12.49 6.53 7.15
C MET A 64 -13.60 6.55 6.09
N ARG A 65 -13.71 5.52 5.23
CA ARG A 65 -14.80 5.40 4.25
C ARG A 65 -16.17 5.27 4.91
N LYS A 66 -16.23 4.72 6.15
CA LYS A 66 -17.48 4.60 6.91
C LYS A 66 -18.01 5.96 7.36
N ASN A 67 -17.14 6.95 7.55
CA ASN A 67 -17.51 8.31 7.96
C ASN A 67 -18.00 9.19 6.79
N SER A 68 -17.95 8.68 5.55
CA SER A 68 -18.35 9.42 4.34
C SER A 68 -19.79 9.19 3.90
N ARG A 69 -20.54 8.31 4.59
CA ARG A 69 -21.99 8.23 4.42
C ARG A 69 -22.60 9.07 5.53
N PRO A 70 -22.90 10.36 5.29
CA PRO A 70 -23.65 11.10 6.28
C PRO A 70 -25.02 10.38 6.39
N GLU A 71 -25.51 10.16 7.61
CA GLU A 71 -26.79 9.54 7.94
C GLU A 71 -28.01 10.37 7.44
N ILE A 72 -27.92 11.02 6.28
CA ILE A 72 -28.94 11.96 5.78
C ILE A 72 -30.08 11.21 5.05
N LEU A 73 -30.23 9.90 5.23
CA LEU A 73 -31.25 9.11 4.51
C LEU A 73 -32.08 8.19 5.43
N ALA A 74 -31.98 8.33 6.76
CA ALA A 74 -32.79 7.53 7.68
C ALA A 74 -34.22 8.08 7.88
N ASP A 75 -34.45 9.37 7.63
CA ASP A 75 -35.72 10.06 8.00
C ASP A 75 -36.60 10.45 6.81
N THR A 76 -36.85 9.54 5.85
CA THR A 76 -37.85 9.80 4.78
C THR A 76 -39.00 8.79 4.71
N ASN A 77 -39.21 7.97 5.75
CA ASN A 77 -40.27 6.96 5.73
C ASN A 77 -41.28 7.00 6.88
N GLU A 78 -41.62 8.19 7.41
CA GLU A 78 -42.72 8.36 8.39
C GLU A 78 -43.81 9.38 7.97
N ALA A 79 -43.74 9.98 6.78
CA ALA A 79 -44.76 10.95 6.32
C ALA A 79 -45.78 10.39 5.30
N ALA A 80 -46.07 9.09 5.36
CA ALA A 80 -47.07 8.44 4.51
C ALA A 80 -47.95 7.45 5.29
N GLN A 81 -48.55 7.91 6.39
CA GLN A 81 -49.77 7.35 6.99
C GLN A 81 -50.71 8.49 7.37
#